data_AF-A0A967SYR0-F1
#
_entry.id   AF-A0A967SYR0-F1
#
_cell.length_a   1.000
_cell.length_b   1.000
_cell.length_c   1.000
_cell.angle_alpha   90.00
_cell.angle_beta   90.00
_cell.angle_gamma   90.00
#
_symmetry.space_group_name_H-M   'P 1'
#
loop_
_entity.id
_entity.type
_entity.pdbx_description
1 polymer ?
#
loop_
_entity_poly.entity_id
_entity_poly.type
_entity_poly.pdbx_seq_one_letter_code
_entity_poly.pdbx_strand_id
1 'polypeptide(L)'
;MLSATPQNGRDKYIVATPVYEGPLDLLLSLIQSADLDITALSIALVTDQYLAHIRTLTNLSAENVSSFLVIASKLVQIKSEALLPKSDDHDYEVESPAEELAQQLIQYKQYKKIANYLQSRETTGYKS
;
A
#
# COMPACT_ATOMS: atom_id res chain seq x y z
N MET A 1 33.98 17.22 -45.97
CA MET A 1 33.12 16.04 -45.89
C MET A 1 33.21 15.47 -44.48
N LEU A 2 32.04 15.31 -43.86
CA LEU A 2 31.66 14.51 -42.68
C LEU A 2 32.42 14.66 -41.35
N SER A 3 31.86 15.50 -40.48
CA SER A 3 31.98 15.40 -39.02
C SER A 3 31.15 14.20 -38.54
N ALA A 4 31.74 13.29 -37.76
CA ALA A 4 31.00 12.26 -37.04
C ALA A 4 31.33 12.34 -35.55
N THR A 5 30.51 13.11 -34.83
CA THR A 5 30.44 13.07 -33.37
C THR A 5 29.67 11.80 -32.97
N PRO A 6 30.19 10.93 -32.08
CA PRO A 6 29.39 9.82 -31.57
C PRO A 6 28.34 10.37 -30.59
N GLN A 7 27.07 10.28 -30.99
CA GLN A 7 25.91 10.43 -30.11
C GLN A 7 25.82 9.18 -29.22
N ASN A 8 26.03 9.33 -27.91
CA ASN A 8 25.68 8.29 -26.94
C ASN A 8 24.63 8.85 -25.98
N GLY A 9 23.37 8.80 -26.42
CA GLY A 9 22.21 9.05 -25.59
C GLY A 9 22.08 7.95 -24.55
N ARG A 10 22.57 8.21 -23.34
CA ARG A 10 22.10 7.50 -22.17
C ARG A 10 20.72 8.07 -21.84
N ASP A 11 19.69 7.46 -22.41
CA ASP A 11 18.33 7.65 -21.93
C ASP A 11 18.35 7.38 -20.43
N LYS A 12 18.20 8.46 -19.67
CA LYS A 12 18.17 8.45 -18.21
C LYS A 12 16.88 7.73 -17.83
N TYR A 13 16.95 6.42 -17.62
CA TYR A 13 15.85 5.66 -17.04
C TYR A 13 15.58 6.21 -15.64
N ILE A 14 14.50 6.99 -15.51
CA ILE A 14 14.00 7.44 -14.21
C ILE A 14 13.25 6.24 -13.63
N VAL A 15 13.97 5.41 -12.88
CA VAL A 15 13.34 4.37 -12.06
C VAL A 15 12.76 5.08 -10.83
N ALA A 16 11.47 5.40 -10.89
CA ALA A 16 10.74 5.93 -9.75
C ALA A 16 10.21 4.76 -8.91
N THR A 17 10.88 4.45 -7.80
CA THR A 17 10.27 3.62 -6.75
C THR A 17 9.20 4.45 -6.04
N PRO A 18 7.96 3.95 -5.88
CA PRO A 18 6.96 4.65 -5.10
C PRO A 18 7.48 4.88 -3.68
N VAL A 19 7.51 6.14 -3.25
CA VAL A 19 7.72 6.48 -1.85
C VAL A 19 6.36 6.38 -1.19
N TYR A 20 6.12 5.30 -0.46
CA TYR A 20 4.87 5.11 0.29
C TYR A 20 4.91 5.93 1.57
N GLU A 21 3.81 6.58 1.89
CA GLU A 21 3.69 7.40 3.11
C GLU A 21 3.42 6.57 4.39
N GLY A 22 3.42 5.23 4.26
CA GLY A 22 3.24 4.31 5.38
C GLY A 22 2.71 2.94 4.95
N PRO A 23 2.42 2.06 5.93
CA PRO A 23 2.00 0.69 5.64
C PRO A 23 0.60 0.59 5.02
N LEU A 24 -0.34 1.47 5.41
CA LEU A 24 -1.68 1.52 4.81
C LEU A 24 -1.62 1.97 3.35
N ASP A 25 -0.70 2.87 3.02
CA ASP A 25 -0.53 3.36 1.66
C ASP A 25 0.05 2.28 0.74
N LEU A 26 1.07 1.56 1.22
CA LEU A 26 1.60 0.40 0.54
C LEU A 26 0.49 -0.64 0.31
N LEU A 27 -0.28 -0.99 1.35
CA LEU A 27 -1.34 -1.98 1.23
C LEU A 27 -2.42 -1.55 0.23
N LEU A 28 -2.83 -0.28 0.27
CA LEU A 28 -3.77 0.28 -0.69
C LEU A 28 -3.23 0.22 -2.13
N SER A 29 -1.95 0.52 -2.32
CA SER A 29 -1.31 0.46 -3.64
C SER A 29 -1.25 -0.96 -4.21
N LEU A 30 -1.05 -1.98 -3.35
CA LEU A 30 -1.04 -3.38 -3.75
C LEU A 30 -2.43 -3.85 -4.16
N ILE A 31 -3.47 -3.49 -3.39
CA ILE A 31 -4.87 -3.78 -3.72
C ILE A 31 -5.26 -3.14 -5.05
N GLN A 32 -4.88 -1.88 -5.27
CA GLN A 32 -5.14 -1.18 -6.53
C GLN A 32 -4.38 -1.78 -7.71
N SER A 33 -3.12 -2.17 -7.52
CA SER A 33 -2.29 -2.78 -8.57
C SER A 33 -2.80 -4.17 -8.98
N ALA A 34 -3.51 -4.85 -8.09
CA ALA A 34 -4.16 -6.13 -8.34
C ALA A 34 -5.58 -5.99 -8.93
N ASP A 35 -6.07 -4.76 -9.16
CA ASP A 35 -7.44 -4.46 -9.62
C ASP A 35 -8.53 -5.08 -8.72
N LEU A 36 -8.32 -5.01 -7.40
CA LEU A 36 -9.22 -5.56 -6.39
C LEU A 36 -9.96 -4.46 -5.63
N ASP A 37 -11.18 -4.76 -5.20
CA ASP A 37 -11.90 -3.95 -4.22
C ASP A 37 -11.31 -4.11 -2.81
N ILE A 38 -11.49 -3.12 -1.94
CA ILE A 38 -11.02 -3.19 -0.55
C ILE A 38 -11.97 -4.08 0.26
N THR A 39 -11.62 -5.37 0.36
CA THR A 39 -12.38 -6.39 1.10
C THR A 39 -11.46 -7.27 1.94
N ALA A 40 -12.01 -7.98 2.92
CA ALA A 40 -11.27 -8.95 3.73
C ALA A 40 -10.52 -10.00 2.87
N LEU A 41 -11.17 -10.50 1.81
CA LEU A 41 -10.55 -11.46 0.89
C LEU A 41 -9.39 -10.82 0.12
N SER A 42 -9.58 -9.61 -0.42
CA SER A 42 -8.53 -8.91 -1.16
C SER A 42 -7.30 -8.64 -0.31
N ILE A 43 -7.50 -8.26 0.97
CA ILE A 43 -6.42 -8.05 1.93
C ILE A 43 -5.62 -9.35 2.11
N ALA A 44 -6.29 -10.48 2.31
CA ALA A 44 -5.62 -11.77 2.46
C ALA A 44 -4.82 -12.16 1.20
N LEU A 45 -5.32 -11.84 0.00
CA LEU A 45 -4.64 -12.12 -1.28
C LEU A 45 -3.37 -11.28 -1.47
N VAL A 46 -3.35 -10.03 -1.02
CA VAL A 46 -2.18 -9.15 -1.16
C VAL A 46 -1.18 -9.27 -0.01
N THR A 47 -1.50 -10.00 1.06
CA THR A 47 -0.64 -10.21 2.23
C THR A 47 0.77 -10.67 1.86
N ASP A 48 0.90 -11.65 0.95
CA ASP A 48 2.22 -12.17 0.57
C ASP A 48 3.06 -11.11 -0.16
N GLN A 49 2.42 -10.29 -0.99
CA GLN A 49 3.09 -9.19 -1.70
C GLN A 49 3.55 -8.11 -0.71
N TYR A 50 2.73 -7.81 0.30
CA TYR A 50 3.07 -6.87 1.36
C TYR A 50 4.27 -7.36 2.18
N LEU A 51 4.27 -8.63 2.61
CA LEU A 51 5.38 -9.23 3.35
C LEU A 51 6.66 -9.32 2.51
N ALA A 52 6.53 -9.64 1.22
CA ALA A 52 7.66 -9.63 0.29
C ALA A 52 8.27 -8.22 0.17
N HIS A 53 7.43 -7.19 0.07
CA HIS A 53 7.88 -5.81 0.00
C HIS A 53 8.65 -5.41 1.27
N ILE A 54 8.12 -5.69 2.47
CA ILE A 54 8.82 -5.39 3.73
C ILE A 54 10.21 -6.04 3.80
N ARG A 55 10.35 -7.27 3.30
CA ARG A 55 11.66 -7.96 3.28
C ARG A 55 12.69 -7.24 2.41
N THR A 56 12.26 -6.43 1.44
CA THR A 56 13.17 -5.58 0.64
C THR A 56 13.52 -4.26 1.33
N LEU A 57 12.76 -3.85 2.34
CA LEU A 57 12.96 -2.61 3.10
C LEU A 57 14.08 -2.72 4.17
N THR A 58 14.81 -3.84 4.24
CA THR A 58 15.85 -4.14 5.25
C THR A 58 17.00 -3.13 5.32
N ASN A 59 17.10 -2.18 4.39
CA ASN A 59 18.10 -1.11 4.38
C ASN A 59 17.58 0.26 4.89
N LEU A 60 16.34 0.34 5.39
CA LEU A 60 15.77 1.56 5.98
C LEU A 60 15.96 1.58 7.52
N SER A 61 16.08 2.79 8.08
CA SER A 61 16.25 3.03 9.51
C SER A 61 15.18 2.34 10.37
N ALA A 62 15.61 1.72 11.48
CA ALA A 62 14.76 0.91 12.36
C ALA A 62 13.48 1.61 12.86
N GLU A 63 13.48 2.94 12.92
CA GLU A 63 12.36 3.76 13.38
C GLU A 63 11.14 3.69 12.45
N ASN A 64 11.37 3.56 11.13
CA ASN A 64 10.31 3.51 10.12
C ASN A 64 9.69 2.11 9.96
N VAL A 65 10.28 1.07 10.53
CA VAL A 65 9.86 -0.34 10.30
C VAL A 65 8.77 -0.78 11.28
N SER A 66 8.68 -0.15 12.46
CA SER A 66 7.76 -0.56 13.54
C SER A 66 6.29 -0.59 13.11
N SER A 67 5.81 0.47 12.44
CA SER A 67 4.43 0.55 11.93
C SER A 67 4.13 -0.50 10.85
N PHE A 68 5.11 -0.83 10.02
CA PHE A 68 5.00 -1.89 9.02
C PHE A 68 4.89 -3.28 9.66
N LEU A 69 5.62 -3.52 10.75
CA LEU A 69 5.55 -4.79 11.49
C LEU A 69 4.20 -4.98 12.18
N VAL A 70 3.58 -3.91 12.70
CA VAL A 70 2.22 -3.97 13.26
C VAL A 70 1.19 -4.38 12.20
N ILE A 71 1.28 -3.84 10.99
CA ILE A 71 0.38 -4.26 9.91
C ILE A 71 0.74 -5.66 9.42
N ALA A 72 2.03 -6.02 9.36
CA ALA A 72 2.46 -7.36 8.97
C ALA A 72 1.93 -8.43 9.93
N SER A 73 1.96 -8.20 11.25
CA SER A 73 1.42 -9.15 12.23
C SER A 73 -0.09 -9.32 12.07
N LYS A 74 -0.83 -8.22 11.89
CA LYS A 74 -2.27 -8.25 11.58
C LYS A 74 -2.57 -9.05 10.31
N LEU A 75 -1.81 -8.85 9.24
CA LEU A 75 -2.00 -9.57 7.97
C LEU A 75 -1.73 -11.07 8.08
N VAL A 76 -0.73 -11.48 8.86
CA VAL A 76 -0.47 -12.90 9.14
C VAL A 76 -1.63 -13.54 9.90
N GLN A 77 -2.17 -12.84 10.91
CA GLN A 77 -3.37 -13.28 11.62
C GLN A 77 -4.56 -13.44 10.67
N ILE A 78 -4.86 -12.41 9.87
CA ILE A 78 -5.95 -12.41 8.88
C ILE A 78 -5.82 -13.58 7.90
N LYS A 79 -4.62 -13.82 7.37
CA LYS A 79 -4.38 -14.94 6.44
C LYS A 79 -4.56 -16.30 7.11
N SER A 80 -4.16 -16.43 8.38
CA SER A 80 -4.39 -17.65 9.15
C SER A 80 -5.88 -17.91 9.35
N GLU A 81 -6.64 -16.90 9.78
CA GLU A 81 -8.09 -17.01 9.97
C GLU A 81 -8.84 -17.31 8.67
N ALA A 82 -8.43 -16.68 7.56
CA ALA A 82 -9.04 -16.91 6.25
C ALA A 82 -8.83 -18.33 5.71
N LEU A 83 -7.78 -19.03 6.15
CA LEU A 83 -7.46 -20.40 5.73
C LEU A 83 -8.07 -21.46 6.65
N LEU A 84 -8.55 -21.09 7.84
CA LEU A 84 -9.14 -22.03 8.79
C LEU A 84 -10.62 -22.30 8.46
N PRO A 85 -11.11 -23.53 8.65
CA PRO A 85 -12.53 -23.83 8.56
C PRO A 85 -13.28 -23.02 9.62
N LYS A 86 -14.29 -22.24 9.20
CA LYS A 86 -15.13 -21.48 10.14
C LYS A 86 -15.92 -22.46 11.00
N SER A 87 -15.72 -22.42 12.30
CA SER A 87 -16.64 -23.00 13.28
C SER A 87 -17.89 -22.12 13.33
N ASP A 88 -19.08 -22.73 13.32
CA ASP A 88 -20.36 -22.02 13.32
C ASP A 88 -20.61 -21.16 14.59
N ASP A 89 -19.71 -21.23 15.58
CA ASP A 89 -19.72 -20.45 16.82
C ASP A 89 -19.09 -19.05 16.64
N HIS A 90 -19.43 -18.34 15.57
CA HIS A 90 -19.02 -16.95 15.43
C HIS A 90 -19.98 -16.03 16.21
N ASP A 91 -19.48 -15.44 17.28
CA ASP A 91 -20.14 -14.36 18.01
C ASP A 91 -20.30 -13.16 17.05
N TYR A 92 -21.52 -12.92 16.56
CA TYR A 92 -21.84 -11.94 15.52
C TYR A 92 -21.57 -10.47 15.93
N GLU A 93 -21.16 -10.23 17.18
CA GLU A 93 -20.92 -8.89 17.73
C GLU A 93 -19.49 -8.36 17.54
N VAL A 94 -18.51 -9.22 17.19
CA VAL A 94 -17.12 -8.79 17.02
C VAL A 94 -16.75 -8.76 15.53
N GLU A 95 -16.49 -7.56 14.98
CA GLU A 95 -15.93 -7.42 13.63
C GLU A 95 -14.60 -8.19 13.53
N SER A 96 -14.42 -8.93 12.44
CA SER A 96 -13.18 -9.67 12.22
C SER A 96 -12.00 -8.70 12.04
N PRO A 97 -10.77 -9.09 12.41
CA PRO A 97 -9.58 -8.26 12.18
C PRO A 97 -9.40 -7.80 10.72
N ALA A 98 -9.89 -8.61 9.78
CA ALA A 98 -9.87 -8.30 8.35
C ALA A 98 -10.87 -7.20 7.97
N GLU A 99 -12.07 -7.21 8.57
CA GLU A 99 -13.10 -6.20 8.35
C GLU A 99 -12.69 -4.86 8.97
N GLU A 100 -12.14 -4.87 10.19
CA GLU A 100 -11.59 -3.66 10.83
C GLU A 100 -10.51 -3.02 9.94
N LEU A 101 -9.59 -3.83 9.39
CA LEU A 101 -8.54 -3.34 8.53
C LEU A 101 -9.08 -2.82 7.18
N ALA A 102 -10.10 -3.46 6.61
CA ALA A 102 -10.76 -2.98 5.40
C ALA A 102 -11.44 -1.61 5.63
N GLN A 103 -12.16 -1.46 6.73
CA GLN A 103 -12.76 -0.19 7.16
C GLN A 103 -11.68 0.91 7.30
N GLN A 104 -10.55 0.59 7.92
CA GLN A 104 -9.43 1.52 8.10
C GLN A 104 -8.84 1.96 6.75
N LEU A 105 -8.67 1.03 5.80
CA LEU A 105 -8.19 1.34 4.45
C LEU A 105 -9.16 2.21 3.65
N ILE A 106 -10.47 1.97 3.78
CA ILE A 106 -11.50 2.79 3.14
C ILE A 106 -11.43 4.23 3.66
N GLN A 107 -11.34 4.41 4.99
CA GLN A 107 -11.20 5.72 5.61
C GLN A 107 -9.91 6.42 5.16
N TYR A 108 -8.78 5.72 5.19
CA TYR A 108 -7.50 6.25 4.73
C TYR A 108 -7.57 6.71 3.26
N LYS A 109 -8.16 5.91 2.36
CA LYS A 109 -8.37 6.26 0.95
C LYS A 109 -9.19 7.55 0.79
N GLN A 110 -10.24 7.73 1.60
CA GLN A 110 -11.06 8.94 1.58
C GLN A 110 -10.26 10.17 2.03
N TYR A 111 -9.53 10.07 3.15
CA TYR A 111 -8.69 11.16 3.64
C TYR A 111 -7.60 11.52 2.64
N LYS A 112 -6.93 10.53 2.04
CA LYS A 112 -5.92 10.75 1.00
C LYS A 112 -6.51 11.50 -0.20
N LYS A 113 -7.74 11.16 -0.62
CA LYS A 113 -8.44 11.86 -1.71
C LYS A 113 -8.73 13.32 -1.35
N ILE A 114 -9.18 13.59 -0.14
CA ILE A 114 -9.47 14.95 0.33
C ILE A 114 -8.17 15.77 0.43
N ALA A 115 -7.11 15.19 0.99
CA ALA A 115 -5.79 15.83 1.07
C ALA A 115 -5.27 16.22 -0.32
N ASN A 116 -5.34 15.29 -1.28
CA ASN A 116 -4.94 15.56 -2.68
C ASN A 116 -5.80 16.64 -3.34
N TYR A 117 -7.11 16.66 -3.07
CA TYR A 117 -7.99 17.70 -3.57
C TYR A 117 -7.62 19.08 -3.01
N LEU A 118 -7.35 19.18 -1.70
CA LEU A 118 -6.93 20.42 -1.05
C LEU A 118 -5.57 20.91 -1.60
N GLN A 119 -4.59 20.01 -1.73
CA GLN A 119 -3.29 20.34 -2.32
C GLN A 119 -3.41 20.83 -3.78
N SER A 120 -4.31 20.23 -4.56
CA SER A 120 -4.59 20.66 -5.93
C SER A 120 -5.18 22.07 -5.97
N ARG A 121 -6.04 22.43 -5.01
CA ARG A 121 -6.61 23.78 -4.90
C ARG A 121 -5.58 24.81 -4.46
N GLU A 122 -4.73 24.46 -3.51
CA GLU A 122 -3.62 25.31 -3.07
C GLU A 122 -2.70 25.64 -4.25
N THR A 123 -2.19 24.62 -4.94
CA THR A 123 -1.29 24.79 -6.09
C THR A 123 -1.91 25.53 -7.28
N THR A 124 -3.22 25.40 -7.48
CA THR A 124 -3.96 26.16 -8.52
C THR A 124 -4.21 27.61 -8.09
N GLY A 125 -4.51 27.84 -6.81
CA GLY A 125 -4.72 29.17 -6.23
C GLY A 125 -3.45 30.04 -6.19
N TYR A 126 -2.27 29.43 -6.13
CA TYR A 126 -0.98 30.15 -6.25
C TYR A 126 -0.62 30.54 -7.70
N LYS A 127 -1.39 30.12 -8.71
CA LYS A 127 -1.11 30.41 -10.13
C LYS A 127 -2.07 31.43 -10.77
N SER A 128 -2.90 32.11 -9.99
CA SER A 128 -3.80 33.18 -10.46
C SER A 128 -3.49 34.52 -9.80
#